data_AF-A0A915JCB4-F1
#
_entry.id   AF-A0A915JCB4-F1
#
_cell.length_a   1.000
_cell.length_b   1.000
_cell.length_c   1.000
_cell.angle_alpha   90.00
_cell.angle_beta   90.00
_cell.angle_gamma   90.00
#
_symmetry.space_group_name_H-M   'P 1'
#
loop_
_entity.id
_entity.type
_entity.pdbx_description
1 polymer ?
#
loop_
_entity_poly.entity_id
_entity_poly.type
_entity_poly.pdbx_seq_one_letter_code
_entity_poly.pdbx_strand_id
1 'polypeptide(L)'
;MNFGNELGILDHLDICPRSSEYIAFESSYKQNYVAAWLKIMVEAGLVENTDSENLFRVNPDHRNVMVKTNPTILLSGLLTMVLGIASKIKACFRLDGPSGTEYSDYENLRSSNAITDNSSKQNVIKILHGIPPSLKFKLASGHASYLDVGCGLGIQTSILSK
;
A
#
# COMPACT_ATOMS: atom_id res chain seq x y z
N MET A 1 -3.86 10.29 -0.86
CA MET A 1 -2.69 9.62 -1.49
C MET A 1 -3.01 8.20 -1.92
N ASN A 2 -3.19 7.22 -1.00
CA ASN A 2 -3.44 5.81 -1.39
C ASN A 2 -4.62 5.61 -2.37
N PHE A 3 -5.73 6.31 -2.16
CA PHE A 3 -6.89 6.23 -3.06
C PHE A 3 -6.55 6.62 -4.52
N GLY A 4 -5.73 7.65 -4.73
CA GLY A 4 -5.29 8.02 -6.09
C GLY A 4 -4.26 7.05 -6.66
N ASN A 5 -3.50 6.36 -5.80
CA ASN A 5 -2.55 5.33 -6.20
C ASN A 5 -3.26 4.06 -6.68
N GLU A 6 -4.26 3.58 -5.92
CA GLU A 6 -5.07 2.40 -6.27
C GLU A 6 -5.85 2.59 -7.57
N LEU A 7 -6.29 3.82 -7.83
CA LEU A 7 -6.99 4.19 -9.06
C LEU A 7 -6.04 4.50 -10.22
N GLY A 8 -4.71 4.51 -10.04
CA GLY A 8 -3.75 4.87 -11.10
C GLY A 8 -3.75 6.36 -11.47
N ILE A 9 -4.49 7.21 -10.75
CA ILE A 9 -4.53 8.67 -10.97
C ILE A 9 -3.15 9.31 -10.81
N LEU A 10 -2.35 8.83 -9.85
CA LEU A 10 -1.00 9.34 -9.62
C LEU A 10 -0.05 9.09 -10.80
N ASP A 11 -0.23 7.99 -11.52
CA ASP A 11 0.63 7.60 -12.64
C ASP A 11 0.54 8.63 -13.79
N HIS A 12 -0.57 9.38 -13.87
CA HIS A 12 -0.77 10.44 -14.88
C HIS A 12 -0.26 11.82 -14.45
N LEU A 13 -0.06 12.07 -13.15
CA LEU A 13 0.35 13.38 -12.61
C LEU A 13 1.87 13.57 -12.54
N ASP A 14 2.64 12.48 -12.55
CA ASP A 14 4.11 12.53 -12.39
C ASP A 14 4.85 12.96 -13.68
N ILE A 15 4.20 12.82 -14.84
CA ILE A 15 4.79 13.05 -16.16
C ILE A 15 4.80 14.53 -16.55
N CYS A 16 3.62 15.18 -16.50
CA CYS A 16 3.45 16.60 -16.82
C CYS A 16 2.09 17.10 -16.31
N PRO A 17 1.82 18.42 -16.31
CA PRO A 17 0.52 18.95 -15.92
C PRO A 17 -0.62 18.40 -16.80
N ARG A 18 -1.68 17.90 -16.18
CA ARG A 18 -2.85 17.31 -16.87
C ARG A 18 -4.16 17.87 -16.35
N SER A 19 -5.16 17.96 -17.22
CA SER A 19 -6.51 18.31 -16.82
C SER A 19 -7.22 17.13 -16.14
N SER A 20 -8.23 17.43 -15.34
CA SER A 20 -9.06 16.41 -14.71
C SER A 20 -9.82 15.53 -15.72
N GLU A 21 -10.16 16.10 -16.87
CA GLU A 21 -10.84 15.46 -18.01
C GLU A 21 -9.94 14.41 -18.64
N TYR A 22 -8.68 14.76 -18.88
CA TYR A 22 -7.69 13.84 -19.44
C TYR A 22 -7.43 12.66 -18.50
N ILE A 23 -7.18 12.96 -17.21
CA ILE A 23 -6.93 11.90 -16.21
C ILE A 23 -8.14 10.98 -16.08
N ALA A 24 -9.35 11.55 -16.03
CA ALA A 24 -10.57 10.76 -15.94
C ALA A 24 -10.79 9.86 -17.16
N PHE A 25 -10.50 10.36 -18.36
CA PHE A 25 -10.57 9.58 -19.60
C PHE A 25 -9.57 8.42 -19.58
N GLU A 26 -8.29 8.69 -19.34
CA GLU A 26 -7.24 7.67 -19.35
C GLU A 26 -7.44 6.62 -18.25
N SER A 27 -7.89 7.05 -17.07
CA SER A 27 -8.16 6.15 -15.95
C SER A 27 -9.56 5.50 -15.99
N SER A 28 -10.38 5.78 -17.02
CA SER A 28 -11.76 5.26 -17.16
C SER A 28 -12.67 5.56 -15.96
N TYR A 29 -12.53 6.76 -15.37
CA TYR A 29 -13.35 7.22 -14.25
C TYR A 29 -14.22 8.42 -14.61
N LYS A 30 -15.19 8.70 -13.75
CA LYS A 30 -16.04 9.89 -13.89
C LYS A 30 -15.24 11.15 -13.55
N GLN A 31 -15.25 12.11 -14.46
CA GLN A 31 -14.48 13.36 -14.32
C GLN A 31 -14.80 14.12 -13.03
N ASN A 32 -16.06 14.16 -12.60
CA ASN A 32 -16.45 14.89 -11.39
C ASN A 32 -15.80 14.31 -10.11
N TYR A 33 -15.57 13.00 -10.05
CA TYR A 33 -14.88 12.37 -8.91
C TYR A 33 -13.37 12.60 -8.96
N VAL A 34 -12.77 12.52 -10.16
CA VAL A 34 -11.35 12.83 -10.35
C VAL A 34 -11.06 14.29 -10.00
N ALA A 35 -11.88 15.21 -10.48
CA ALA A 35 -11.78 16.64 -10.17
C ALA A 35 -11.94 16.93 -8.67
N ALA A 36 -12.90 16.27 -8.00
CA ALA A 36 -13.08 16.43 -6.55
C ALA A 36 -11.85 15.94 -5.77
N TRP A 37 -11.30 14.78 -6.16
CA TRP A 37 -10.11 14.25 -5.54
C TRP A 37 -8.89 15.16 -5.74
N LEU A 38 -8.68 15.68 -6.97
CA LEU A 38 -7.59 16.60 -7.28
C LEU A 38 -7.66 17.88 -6.45
N LYS A 39 -8.86 18.47 -6.29
CA LYS A 39 -9.08 19.64 -5.43
C LYS A 39 -8.64 19.38 -3.98
N ILE A 40 -9.01 18.23 -3.42
CA ILE A 40 -8.57 17.86 -2.07
C ILE A 40 -7.04 17.74 -1.99
N MET A 41 -6.39 17.21 -3.03
CA MET A 41 -4.92 17.11 -3.07
C MET A 41 -4.24 18.47 -3.22
N VAL A 42 -4.89 19.43 -3.89
CA VAL A 42 -4.43 20.83 -3.97
C VAL A 42 -4.51 21.51 -2.61
N GLU A 43 -5.65 21.39 -1.92
CA GLU A 43 -5.80 21.94 -0.55
C GLU A 43 -4.81 21.30 0.45
N ALA A 44 -4.45 20.04 0.23
CA ALA A 44 -3.43 19.35 1.02
C ALA A 44 -1.98 19.74 0.64
N GLY A 45 -1.78 20.58 -0.38
CA GLY A 45 -0.47 21.02 -0.87
C GLY A 45 0.32 19.97 -1.66
N LEU A 46 -0.25 18.78 -1.90
CA LEU A 46 0.43 17.66 -2.57
C LEU A 46 0.40 17.76 -4.10
N VAL A 47 -0.62 18.41 -4.62
CA VAL A 47 -0.81 18.74 -6.04
C VAL A 47 -0.91 20.25 -6.15
N GLU A 48 -0.46 20.82 -7.25
CA GLU A 48 -0.69 22.24 -7.56
C GLU A 48 -1.51 22.37 -8.82
N ASN A 49 -2.34 23.42 -8.86
CA ASN A 49 -3.03 23.85 -10.07
C ASN A 49 -2.15 24.91 -10.75
N THR A 50 -1.58 24.59 -11.90
CA THR A 50 -0.49 25.39 -12.49
C THR A 50 -0.95 26.62 -13.24
N ASP A 51 -2.23 26.70 -13.66
CA ASP A 51 -2.74 27.78 -14.51
C ASP A 51 -4.28 27.93 -14.42
N SER A 52 -4.84 28.93 -15.10
CA SER A 52 -6.28 29.19 -15.23
C SER A 52 -7.07 28.06 -15.91
N GLU A 53 -6.40 27.10 -16.57
CA GLU A 53 -7.03 26.00 -17.33
C GLU A 53 -7.27 24.72 -16.50
N ASN A 54 -7.16 24.77 -15.16
CA ASN A 54 -7.33 23.59 -14.29
C ASN A 54 -6.38 22.43 -14.65
N LEU A 55 -5.11 22.76 -14.87
CA LEU A 55 -4.06 21.78 -15.06
C LEU A 55 -3.42 21.43 -13.71
N PHE A 56 -3.31 20.15 -13.43
CA PHE A 56 -2.82 19.63 -12.16
C PHE A 56 -1.47 18.95 -12.35
N ARG A 57 -0.51 19.22 -11.47
CA ARG A 57 0.75 18.45 -11.36
C ARG A 57 1.09 18.16 -9.91
N VAL A 58 1.89 17.14 -9.66
CA VAL A 58 2.44 16.90 -8.32
C VAL A 58 3.33 18.09 -7.92
N ASN A 59 3.14 18.60 -6.71
CA ASN A 59 4.01 19.64 -6.15
C ASN A 59 5.46 19.12 -6.10
N PRO A 60 6.45 19.82 -6.70
CA PRO A 60 7.85 19.43 -6.71
C PRO A 60 8.41 19.06 -5.33
N ASP A 61 8.02 19.79 -4.27
CA ASP A 61 8.50 19.57 -2.90
C ASP A 61 8.01 18.23 -2.32
N HIS A 62 6.91 17.69 -2.86
CA HIS A 62 6.28 16.46 -2.42
C HIS A 62 6.38 15.32 -3.44
N ARG A 63 7.09 15.51 -4.56
CA ARG A 63 7.22 14.47 -5.60
C ARG A 63 7.70 13.14 -5.02
N ASN A 64 8.71 13.19 -4.14
CA ASN A 64 9.30 11.99 -3.53
C ASN A 64 8.29 11.16 -2.74
N VAL A 65 7.30 11.79 -2.12
CA VAL A 65 6.26 11.11 -1.32
C VAL A 65 5.02 10.72 -2.13
N MET A 66 4.88 11.25 -3.34
CA MET A 66 3.78 10.99 -4.26
C MET A 66 4.10 9.93 -5.33
N VAL A 67 5.27 9.27 -5.22
CA VAL A 67 5.64 8.11 -6.05
C VAL A 67 4.96 6.84 -5.52
N LYS A 68 4.35 6.05 -6.41
CA LYS A 68 3.69 4.76 -6.14
C LYS A 68 4.47 3.78 -5.26
N THR A 69 5.80 3.77 -5.41
CA THR A 69 6.71 2.90 -4.64
C THR A 69 7.07 3.45 -3.27
N ASN A 70 6.67 4.68 -2.94
CA ASN A 70 6.99 5.29 -1.66
C ASN A 70 6.22 4.58 -0.53
N PRO A 71 6.90 4.11 0.52
CA PRO A 71 6.27 3.45 1.67
C PRO A 71 5.18 4.30 2.35
N THR A 72 5.27 5.63 2.25
CA THR A 72 4.30 6.56 2.84
C THR A 72 2.94 6.50 2.16
N ILE A 73 2.89 6.25 0.84
CA ILE A 73 1.61 6.05 0.13
C ILE A 73 0.94 4.78 0.62
N LEU A 74 1.71 3.69 0.73
CA LEU A 74 1.23 2.41 1.26
C LEU A 74 0.76 2.57 2.72
N LEU A 75 1.51 3.30 3.53
CA LEU A 75 1.13 3.60 4.92
C LEU A 75 -0.13 4.47 5.00
N SER A 76 -0.40 5.34 4.02
CA SER A 76 -1.65 6.11 4.01
C SER A 76 -2.90 5.24 3.85
N GLY A 77 -2.77 4.02 3.32
CA GLY A 77 -3.83 3.01 3.34
C GLY A 77 -4.17 2.50 4.75
N LEU A 78 -3.19 2.51 5.68
CA LEU A 78 -3.38 2.08 7.07
C LEU A 78 -4.44 2.88 7.80
N LEU A 79 -4.56 4.17 7.48
CA LEU A 79 -5.60 5.02 8.08
C LEU A 79 -7.00 4.51 7.72
N THR A 80 -7.27 4.22 6.44
CA THR A 80 -8.56 3.67 6.00
C THR A 80 -8.86 2.34 6.69
N MET A 81 -7.83 1.51 6.88
CA MET A 81 -7.95 0.22 7.58
C MET A 81 -8.33 0.39 9.05
N VAL A 82 -7.63 1.26 9.78
CA VAL A 82 -7.91 1.54 11.21
C VAL A 82 -9.31 2.16 11.36
N LEU A 83 -9.70 3.06 10.44
CA LEU A 83 -11.03 3.66 10.46
C LEU A 83 -12.14 2.62 10.26
N GLY A 84 -11.92 1.60 9.43
CA GLY A 84 -12.90 0.53 9.18
C GLY A 84 -13.28 -0.29 10.43
N ILE A 85 -12.39 -0.38 11.41
CA ILE A 85 -12.63 -1.12 12.66
C ILE A 85 -12.80 -0.22 13.89
N ALA A 86 -12.71 1.10 13.72
CA ALA A 86 -12.66 2.04 14.83
C ALA A 86 -13.89 1.95 15.75
N SER A 87 -15.07 1.64 15.21
CA SER A 87 -16.30 1.43 15.99
C SER A 87 -16.20 0.20 16.90
N LYS A 88 -15.65 -0.91 16.40
CA LYS A 88 -15.43 -2.14 17.17
C LYS A 88 -14.41 -1.92 18.27
N ILE A 89 -13.31 -1.24 17.97
CA ILE A 89 -12.31 -0.85 18.99
C ILE A 89 -12.97 0.03 20.06
N LYS A 90 -13.75 1.05 19.68
CA LYS A 90 -14.48 1.90 20.63
C LYS A 90 -15.44 1.10 21.52
N ALA A 91 -16.03 0.01 21.02
CA ALA A 91 -16.90 -0.84 21.83
C ALA A 91 -16.12 -1.55 22.95
N CYS A 92 -14.88 -1.95 22.70
CA CYS A 92 -14.00 -2.58 23.70
C CYS A 92 -13.62 -1.65 24.86
N PHE A 93 -13.77 -0.33 24.71
CA PHE A 93 -13.48 0.64 25.78
C PHE A 93 -14.58 0.70 26.85
N ARG A 94 -15.77 0.15 26.56
CA ARG A 94 -16.87 0.13 27.53
C ARG A 94 -16.58 -0.91 28.61
N LEU A 95 -17.00 -0.61 29.85
CA LEU A 95 -16.82 -1.54 30.99
C LEU A 95 -17.52 -2.89 30.76
N ASP A 96 -18.65 -2.88 30.05
CA ASP A 96 -19.43 -4.04 29.62
C ASP A 96 -19.10 -4.48 28.17
N GLY A 97 -18.05 -3.90 27.59
CA GLY A 97 -17.63 -4.16 26.22
C GLY A 97 -16.87 -5.48 26.07
N PRO A 98 -16.67 -5.92 24.82
CA PRO A 98 -15.84 -7.08 24.54
C PRO A 98 -14.37 -6.81 24.93
N SER A 99 -13.64 -7.85 25.33
CA SER A 99 -12.22 -7.74 25.71
C SER A 99 -11.29 -7.41 24.54
N GLY A 100 -11.79 -7.49 23.30
CA GLY A 100 -11.03 -7.26 22.09
C GLY A 100 -11.89 -7.42 20.84
N THR A 101 -11.23 -7.29 19.70
CA THR A 101 -11.77 -7.55 18.35
C THR A 101 -11.33 -8.93 17.87
N GLU A 102 -12.03 -9.47 16.88
CA GLU A 102 -11.68 -10.75 16.28
C GLU A 102 -10.63 -10.59 15.18
N TYR A 103 -9.81 -11.61 14.94
CA TYR A 103 -8.81 -11.57 13.86
C TYR A 103 -9.46 -11.33 12.48
N SER A 104 -10.67 -11.86 12.26
CA SER A 104 -11.47 -11.63 11.06
C SER A 104 -11.88 -10.17 10.84
N ASP A 105 -11.88 -9.34 11.89
CA ASP A 105 -12.20 -7.91 11.77
C ASP A 105 -11.14 -7.14 10.96
N TYR A 106 -9.96 -7.73 10.78
CA TYR A 106 -8.80 -7.14 10.12
C TYR A 106 -8.60 -7.65 8.70
N GLU A 107 -9.64 -8.20 8.05
CA GLU A 107 -9.48 -8.85 6.75
C GLU A 107 -8.94 -7.92 5.66
N ASN A 108 -9.34 -6.64 5.68
CA ASN A 108 -8.80 -5.60 4.78
C ASN A 108 -7.32 -5.28 5.04
N LEU A 109 -6.84 -5.49 6.26
CA LEU A 109 -5.43 -5.33 6.64
C LEU A 109 -4.59 -6.53 6.22
N ARG A 110 -5.21 -7.71 6.19
CA ARG A 110 -4.58 -8.92 5.70
C ARG A 110 -4.41 -8.91 4.19
N SER A 111 -5.39 -8.38 3.45
CA SER A 111 -5.31 -8.23 1.98
C SER A 111 -4.34 -7.12 1.56
N SER A 112 -4.21 -6.03 2.33
CA SER A 112 -3.23 -4.97 2.02
C SER A 112 -1.78 -5.38 2.32
N ASN A 113 -1.53 -6.21 3.34
CA ASN A 113 -0.20 -6.77 3.61
C ASN A 113 0.26 -7.77 2.52
N ALA A 114 -0.66 -8.22 1.65
CA ALA A 114 -0.31 -8.92 0.42
C ALA A 114 0.32 -8.01 -0.64
N ILE A 115 0.03 -6.70 -0.59
CA ILE A 115 0.43 -5.70 -1.60
C ILE A 115 1.93 -5.34 -1.46
N THR A 116 2.57 -5.72 -0.35
CA THR A 116 4.03 -5.62 -0.19
C THR A 116 4.80 -6.71 -0.94
N ASP A 117 4.40 -7.10 -2.16
CA ASP A 117 5.09 -8.13 -2.96
C ASP A 117 6.58 -7.77 -3.20
N ASN A 118 6.89 -6.49 -3.44
CA ASN A 118 8.26 -6.09 -3.77
C ASN A 118 9.18 -5.95 -2.53
N SER A 119 8.65 -5.45 -1.40
CA SER A 119 9.41 -5.40 -0.15
C SER A 119 9.54 -6.79 0.49
N SER A 120 8.55 -7.66 0.33
CA SER A 120 8.63 -9.07 0.77
C SER A 120 9.72 -9.82 0.03
N LYS A 121 9.85 -9.68 -1.29
CA LYS A 121 10.95 -10.30 -2.08
C LYS A 121 12.33 -9.82 -1.62
N GLN A 122 12.53 -8.51 -1.48
CA GLN A 122 13.82 -8.00 -1.00
C GLN A 122 14.14 -8.39 0.44
N ASN A 123 13.13 -8.44 1.31
CA ASN A 123 13.30 -8.88 2.69
C ASN A 123 13.64 -10.38 2.78
N VAL A 124 13.07 -11.22 1.91
CA VAL A 124 13.44 -12.64 1.82
C VAL A 124 14.88 -12.81 1.37
N ILE A 125 15.34 -12.06 0.37
CA ILE A 125 16.74 -12.09 -0.07
C ILE A 125 17.69 -11.71 1.08
N LYS A 126 17.33 -10.70 1.88
CA LYS A 126 18.12 -10.32 3.08
C LYS A 126 18.13 -11.43 4.14
N ILE A 127 16.98 -12.07 4.38
CA ILE A 127 16.89 -13.21 5.32
C ILE A 127 17.74 -14.37 4.82
N LEU A 128 17.66 -14.70 3.53
CA LEU A 128 18.49 -15.71 2.88
C LEU A 128 20.00 -15.41 3.00
N HIS A 129 20.40 -14.15 2.92
CA HIS A 129 21.80 -13.77 3.16
C HIS A 129 22.25 -14.07 4.59
N GLY A 130 21.36 -13.90 5.57
CA GLY A 130 21.62 -14.19 6.99
C GLY A 130 21.63 -15.68 7.36
N ILE A 131 21.19 -16.58 6.48
CA ILE A 131 21.22 -18.03 6.75
C ILE A 131 22.68 -18.53 6.75
N PRO A 132 23.12 -19.24 7.81
CA PRO A 132 24.46 -19.82 7.87
C PRO A 132 24.75 -20.74 6.67
N PRO A 133 25.98 -20.76 6.12
CA PRO A 133 26.32 -21.61 4.97
C PRO A 133 26.00 -23.08 5.17
N SER A 134 26.17 -23.59 6.39
CA SER A 134 25.84 -24.98 6.75
C SER A 134 24.35 -25.30 6.62
N LEU A 135 23.47 -24.34 6.92
CA LEU A 135 22.03 -24.50 6.78
C LEU A 135 21.61 -24.36 5.31
N LYS A 136 22.22 -23.47 4.54
CA LYS A 136 22.04 -23.39 3.09
C LYS A 136 22.37 -24.71 2.40
N PHE A 137 23.49 -25.32 2.77
CA PHE A 137 23.90 -26.62 2.23
C PHE A 137 22.91 -27.74 2.59
N LYS A 138 22.44 -27.79 3.85
CA LYS A 138 21.43 -28.77 4.29
C LYS A 138 20.12 -28.62 3.52
N LEU A 139 19.65 -27.39 3.30
CA LEU A 139 18.46 -27.11 2.52
C LEU A 139 18.65 -27.50 1.04
N ALA A 140 19.76 -27.09 0.41
CA ALA A 140 20.05 -27.38 -0.99
C ALA A 140 20.28 -28.87 -1.28
N SER A 141 20.80 -29.63 -0.31
CA SER A 141 21.03 -31.07 -0.45
C SER A 141 19.77 -31.93 -0.28
N GLY A 142 18.62 -31.34 0.07
CA GLY A 142 17.37 -32.07 0.29
C GLY A 142 17.33 -32.89 1.60
N HIS A 143 18.36 -32.80 2.45
CA HIS A 143 18.45 -33.54 3.71
C HIS A 143 17.84 -32.79 4.90
N ALA A 144 17.06 -31.74 4.64
CA ALA A 144 16.39 -30.96 5.67
C ALA A 144 14.95 -30.66 5.26
N SER A 145 14.05 -30.73 6.24
CA SER A 145 12.70 -30.20 6.13
C SER A 145 12.63 -28.87 6.87
N TYR A 146 11.80 -27.95 6.38
CA TYR A 146 11.54 -26.67 7.03
C TYR A 146 10.03 -26.44 7.18
N LEU A 147 9.67 -25.63 8.17
CA LEU A 147 8.30 -25.20 8.43
C LEU A 147 8.30 -23.68 8.58
N ASP A 148 7.48 -23.01 7.77
CA ASP A 148 7.22 -21.57 7.84
C ASP A 148 5.97 -21.32 8.69
N VAL A 149 6.16 -20.98 9.97
CA VAL A 149 5.07 -20.76 10.93
C VAL A 149 4.57 -19.32 10.79
N GLY A 150 3.27 -19.17 10.53
CA GLY A 150 2.69 -17.84 10.26
C GLY A 150 2.95 -17.35 8.83
N CYS A 151 3.12 -18.27 7.88
CA CYS A 151 3.49 -17.99 6.49
C CYS A 151 2.48 -17.11 5.71
N GLY A 152 1.26 -16.92 6.23
CA GLY A 152 0.25 -16.08 5.60
C GLY A 152 -0.08 -16.55 4.18
N LEU A 153 0.31 -15.75 3.17
CA LEU A 153 0.14 -16.09 1.76
C LEU A 153 1.20 -17.06 1.21
N GLY A 154 2.19 -17.45 2.03
CA GLY A 154 3.22 -18.40 1.63
C GLY A 154 4.24 -17.85 0.63
N ILE A 155 4.35 -16.52 0.47
CA ILE A 155 5.27 -15.90 -0.49
C ILE A 155 6.72 -16.29 -0.19
N GLN A 156 7.13 -16.20 1.08
CA GLN A 156 8.47 -16.54 1.56
C GLN A 156 8.78 -18.00 1.33
N THR A 157 7.87 -18.90 1.75
CA THR A 157 7.95 -20.33 1.46
C THR A 157 8.10 -20.60 -0.03
N SER A 158 7.32 -19.93 -0.89
CA SER A 158 7.38 -20.12 -2.35
C SER A 158 8.71 -19.70 -2.99
N ILE A 159 9.41 -18.73 -2.37
CA ILE A 159 10.74 -18.29 -2.79
C ILE A 159 11.79 -19.29 -2.30
N LEU A 160 11.66 -19.81 -1.08
CA LEU A 160 12.57 -20.80 -0.50
C LEU A 160 12.44 -22.20 -1.11
N SER A 161 11.30 -22.53 -1.70
CA SER A 161 11.06 -23.82 -2.35
C SER A 161 11.62 -23.92 -3.78
N LYS A 162 12.17 -22.83 -4.32
CA LYS A 162 12.82 -22.79 -5.65
C LYS A 162 14.32 -22.92 -5.50
#